data_AF-A0A377U075-F1
#
_entry.id   AF-A0A377U075-F1
#
_cell.length_a   1.000
_cell.length_b   1.000
_cell.length_c   1.000
_cell.angle_alpha   90.00
_cell.angle_beta   90.00
_cell.angle_gamma   90.00
#
_symmetry.space_group_name_H-M   'P 1'
#
loop_
_entity.id
_entity.type
_entity.pdbx_description
1 polymer ?
#
loop_
_entity_poly.entity_id
_entity_poly.type
_entity_poly.pdbx_seq_one_letter_code
_entity_poly.pdbx_strand_id
1 'polypeptide(L)'
;MSRFGISETQAEAILELKLAPPRQTGRDEDPRRAERAGKRARQLQAILASERKMNNLLKKELQADADAFGDDRRSPLHEREEAKAMSEHDMLPSEPVTIVLSQMGWVRSAKGHDIDAQGLSYKAGDSWKASAKGKSNQPVVFIDTTGRSYAIDPITLPSARGQGEPLTGKLTLPPGATVEHMLMESDDQKLLMASDAGYGSSVPSTIWWRATVPVKR
;
A
#
# COMPACT_ATOMS: atom_id res chain seq x y z
N MET A 1 -47.69 -1.94 68.14
CA MET A 1 -47.29 -2.95 67.14
C MET A 1 -48.41 -3.96 66.84
N SER A 2 -48.90 -4.75 67.82
CA SER A 2 -49.92 -5.80 67.63
C SER A 2 -51.27 -5.35 66.98
N ARG A 3 -51.77 -4.15 67.29
CA ARG A 3 -53.09 -3.68 66.80
C ARG A 3 -53.12 -3.22 65.33
N PHE A 4 -52.01 -2.69 64.80
CA PHE A 4 -51.94 -2.09 63.45
C PHE A 4 -50.95 -2.78 62.51
N GLY A 5 -50.27 -3.84 62.97
CA GLY A 5 -49.32 -4.60 62.15
C GLY A 5 -48.11 -3.79 61.65
N ILE A 6 -47.73 -2.73 62.36
CA ILE A 6 -46.60 -1.86 61.97
C ILE A 6 -45.25 -2.43 62.41
N SER A 7 -44.22 -2.22 61.60
CA SER A 7 -42.84 -2.58 61.95
C SER A 7 -42.27 -1.68 63.05
N GLU A 8 -41.19 -2.10 63.69
CA GLU A 8 -40.49 -1.30 64.71
C GLU A 8 -39.99 0.03 64.13
N THR A 9 -39.39 0.01 62.94
CA THR A 9 -38.97 1.21 62.21
C THR A 9 -40.12 2.15 61.86
N GLN A 10 -41.30 1.62 61.51
CA GLN A 10 -42.50 2.43 61.28
C GLN A 10 -43.03 3.03 62.58
N ALA A 11 -42.96 2.29 63.69
CA ALA A 11 -43.40 2.77 65.00
C ALA A 11 -42.51 3.90 65.52
N GLU A 12 -41.19 3.76 65.40
CA GLU A 12 -40.22 4.80 65.73
C GLU A 12 -40.43 6.06 64.87
N ALA A 13 -40.60 5.89 63.55
CA ALA A 13 -40.89 7.01 62.64
C ALA A 13 -42.19 7.77 62.98
N ILE A 14 -43.21 7.08 63.52
CA ILE A 14 -44.45 7.73 64.00
C ILE A 14 -44.19 8.50 65.30
N LEU A 15 -43.39 7.96 66.21
CA LEU A 15 -43.04 8.62 67.48
C LEU A 15 -42.20 9.88 67.27
N GLU A 16 -41.39 9.91 66.21
CA GLU A 16 -40.55 11.06 65.84
C GLU A 16 -41.29 12.18 65.08
N LEU A 17 -42.59 12.02 64.79
CA LEU A 17 -43.38 13.05 64.11
C LEU A 17 -43.49 14.31 64.99
N LYS A 18 -42.97 15.44 64.50
CA LYS A 18 -43.07 16.74 65.17
C LYS A 18 -44.48 17.32 65.01
N LEU A 19 -45.08 17.78 66.12
CA LEU A 19 -46.37 18.48 66.16
C LEU A 19 -46.24 19.91 65.56
N ALA A 20 -46.14 20.01 64.25
CA ALA A 20 -46.38 21.27 63.53
C ALA A 20 -47.90 21.40 63.25
N PRO A 21 -48.48 22.62 63.24
CA PRO A 21 -49.90 22.79 62.92
C PRO A 21 -50.20 22.15 61.56
N PRO A 22 -51.35 21.46 61.39
CA PRO A 22 -51.70 20.83 60.12
C PRO A 22 -51.93 21.92 59.07
N ARG A 23 -50.86 22.37 58.42
CA ARG A 23 -50.96 23.13 57.19
C ARG A 23 -51.53 22.19 56.15
N GLN A 24 -52.69 22.54 55.57
CA GLN A 24 -53.35 21.80 54.49
C GLN A 24 -52.35 21.33 53.42
N THR A 25 -51.34 22.16 53.13
CA THR A 25 -50.22 21.91 52.21
C THR A 25 -49.44 20.63 52.51
N GLY A 26 -49.10 20.33 53.78
CA GLY A 26 -48.33 19.13 54.13
C GLY A 26 -49.14 17.84 54.01
N ARG A 27 -50.46 17.93 54.25
CA ARG A 27 -51.39 16.79 54.11
C ARG A 27 -51.61 16.39 52.65
N ASP A 28 -51.52 17.35 51.73
CA ASP A 28 -51.67 17.10 50.28
C ASP A 28 -50.32 16.76 49.61
N GLU A 29 -49.20 17.22 50.14
CA GLU A 29 -47.85 16.92 49.63
C GLU A 29 -47.41 15.47 49.86
N ASP A 30 -47.73 14.91 51.02
CA ASP A 30 -47.34 13.55 51.40
C ASP A 30 -47.97 12.45 50.51
N PRO A 31 -49.29 12.44 50.22
CA PRO A 31 -49.88 11.47 49.31
C PRO A 31 -49.37 11.66 47.87
N ARG A 32 -49.11 12.90 47.44
CA ARG A 32 -48.51 13.18 46.12
C ARG A 32 -47.08 12.65 46.03
N ARG A 33 -46.30 12.77 47.11
CA ARG A 33 -44.93 12.23 47.19
C ARG A 33 -44.94 10.70 47.16
N ALA A 34 -45.84 10.07 47.92
CA ALA A 34 -46.05 8.64 47.91
C ALA A 34 -46.48 8.14 46.52
N GLU A 35 -47.38 8.85 45.84
CA GLU A 35 -47.81 8.52 44.49
C GLU A 35 -46.65 8.60 43.46
N ARG A 36 -45.85 9.68 43.51
CA ARG A 36 -44.66 9.83 42.64
C ARG A 36 -43.63 8.73 42.90
N ALA A 37 -43.36 8.41 44.16
CA ALA A 37 -42.45 7.33 44.54
C ALA A 37 -42.97 5.97 44.05
N GLY A 38 -44.27 5.70 44.22
CA GLY A 38 -44.91 4.48 43.72
C GLY A 38 -44.87 4.35 42.20
N LYS A 39 -45.12 5.45 41.47
CA LYS A 39 -44.97 5.51 40.00
C LYS A 39 -43.54 5.21 39.57
N ARG A 40 -42.55 5.83 40.22
CA ARG A 40 -41.12 5.61 39.94
C ARG A 40 -40.70 4.16 40.22
N ALA A 41 -41.13 3.60 41.34
CA ALA A 41 -40.83 2.21 41.70
C ALA A 41 -41.39 1.23 40.66
N ARG A 42 -42.65 1.40 40.24
CA ARG A 42 -43.27 0.57 39.19
C ARG A 42 -42.53 0.70 37.86
N GLN A 43 -42.12 1.90 37.48
CA GLN A 43 -41.35 2.13 36.26
C GLN A 43 -40.00 1.41 36.30
N LEU A 44 -39.26 1.53 37.41
CA LEU A 44 -37.96 0.86 37.58
C LEU A 44 -38.10 -0.66 37.60
N GLN A 45 -39.07 -1.20 38.34
CA GLN A 45 -39.35 -2.64 38.34
C GLN A 45 -39.73 -3.15 36.95
N ALA A 46 -40.51 -2.37 36.19
CA ALA A 46 -40.88 -2.75 34.83
C ALA A 46 -39.68 -2.78 33.88
N ILE A 47 -38.67 -1.93 34.10
CA ILE A 47 -37.41 -1.96 33.35
C ILE A 47 -36.57 -3.18 33.77
N LEU A 48 -36.42 -3.41 35.07
CA LEU A 48 -35.63 -4.54 35.61
C LEU A 48 -36.23 -5.91 35.24
N ALA A 49 -37.56 -6.02 35.16
CA ALA A 49 -38.24 -7.27 34.83
C ALA A 49 -38.28 -7.58 33.32
N SER A 50 -37.82 -6.69 32.46
CA SER A 50 -37.87 -6.87 31.01
C SER A 50 -36.57 -6.46 30.34
N GLU A 51 -35.84 -7.47 29.86
CA GLU A 51 -34.60 -7.28 29.11
C GLU A 51 -34.78 -6.34 27.92
N ARG A 52 -35.90 -6.43 27.20
CA ARG A 52 -36.22 -5.52 26.10
C ARG A 52 -36.28 -4.06 26.55
N LYS A 53 -36.87 -3.77 27.72
CA LYS A 53 -36.94 -2.40 28.26
C LYS A 53 -35.58 -1.91 28.73
N MET A 54 -34.77 -2.78 29.31
CA MET A 54 -33.39 -2.48 29.68
C MET A 54 -32.55 -2.14 28.44
N ASN A 55 -32.58 -2.95 27.40
CA ASN A 55 -31.84 -2.71 26.16
C ASN A 55 -32.29 -1.41 25.47
N ASN A 56 -33.57 -1.06 25.55
CA ASN A 56 -34.07 0.21 25.03
C ASN A 56 -33.58 1.42 25.84
N LEU A 57 -33.43 1.27 27.16
CA LEU A 57 -32.84 2.32 28.00
C LEU A 57 -31.36 2.51 27.64
N LEU A 58 -30.59 1.41 27.59
CA LEU A 58 -29.17 1.43 27.23
C LEU A 58 -28.93 2.07 25.86
N LYS A 59 -29.73 1.71 24.83
CA LYS A 59 -29.63 2.34 23.51
C LYS A 59 -29.86 3.85 23.54
N LYS A 60 -30.83 4.31 24.33
CA LYS A 60 -31.14 5.74 24.44
C LYS A 60 -30.01 6.50 25.12
N GLU A 61 -29.46 5.94 26.19
CA GLU A 61 -28.32 6.54 26.90
C GLU A 61 -27.07 6.57 26.01
N LEU A 62 -26.73 5.45 25.36
CA LEU A 62 -25.58 5.39 24.43
C LEU A 62 -25.72 6.34 23.24
N GLN A 63 -26.94 6.52 22.69
CA GLN A 63 -27.16 7.48 21.61
C GLN A 63 -27.01 8.93 22.11
N ALA A 64 -27.55 9.25 23.29
CA ALA A 64 -27.40 10.57 23.88
C ALA A 64 -25.92 10.89 24.17
N ASP A 65 -25.15 9.91 24.65
CA ASP A 65 -23.71 10.06 24.88
C ASP A 65 -22.94 10.20 23.56
N ALA A 66 -23.30 9.43 22.53
CA ALA A 66 -22.72 9.55 21.19
C ALA A 66 -22.98 10.93 20.58
N ASP A 67 -24.17 11.51 20.78
CA ASP A 67 -24.51 12.84 20.27
C ASP A 67 -23.85 13.96 21.09
N ALA A 68 -23.68 13.78 22.40
CA ALA A 68 -23.09 14.77 23.29
C ALA A 68 -21.55 14.81 23.21
N PHE A 69 -20.91 13.66 22.97
CA PHE A 69 -19.46 13.50 23.06
C PHE A 69 -18.79 12.93 21.80
N GLY A 70 -19.58 12.58 20.77
CA GLY A 70 -19.03 12.08 19.51
C GLY A 70 -18.35 13.17 18.69
N ASP A 71 -17.22 12.82 18.08
CA ASP A 71 -16.52 13.62 17.08
C ASP A 71 -16.42 12.87 15.74
N ASP A 72 -16.29 13.61 14.65
CA ASP A 72 -16.02 13.01 13.36
C ASP A 72 -14.64 12.32 13.36
N ARG A 73 -14.57 11.19 12.65
CA ARG A 73 -13.32 10.44 12.53
C ARG A 73 -12.23 11.30 11.90
N ARG A 74 -11.20 11.62 12.69
CA ARG A 74 -10.05 12.42 12.25
C ARG A 74 -9.11 11.71 11.27
N SER A 75 -9.05 10.38 11.31
CA SER A 75 -8.15 9.58 10.45
C SER A 75 -8.92 8.95 9.28
N PRO A 76 -8.81 9.49 8.05
CA PRO A 76 -9.46 8.87 6.90
C PRO A 76 -8.83 7.51 6.59
N LEU A 77 -9.67 6.56 6.17
CA LEU A 77 -9.21 5.28 5.66
C LEU A 77 -8.80 5.48 4.20
N HIS A 78 -7.49 5.45 3.94
CA HIS A 78 -6.93 5.42 2.60
C HIS A 78 -6.22 4.10 2.38
N GLU A 79 -6.64 3.36 1.37
CA GLU A 79 -5.88 2.23 0.86
C GLU A 79 -4.64 2.77 0.14
N ARG A 80 -3.47 2.30 0.58
CA ARG A 80 -2.17 2.64 -0.01
C ARG A 80 -1.46 1.34 -0.33
N GLU A 81 -0.67 1.35 -1.40
CA GLU A 81 0.24 0.25 -1.68
C GLU A 81 1.23 0.08 -0.51
N GLU A 82 1.60 -1.17 -0.23
CA GLU A 82 2.56 -1.48 0.84
C GLU A 82 3.88 -0.74 0.60
N ALA A 83 4.41 -0.13 1.65
CA ALA A 83 5.70 0.54 1.58
C ALA A 83 6.80 -0.50 1.31
N LYS A 84 7.36 -0.48 0.09
CA LYS A 84 8.53 -1.28 -0.26
C LYS A 84 9.80 -0.50 0.10
N ALA A 85 10.72 -1.15 0.82
CA ALA A 85 12.03 -0.59 1.08
C ALA A 85 12.78 -0.43 -0.26
N MET A 86 13.21 0.78 -0.58
CA MET A 86 14.03 1.05 -1.75
C MET A 86 15.45 0.51 -1.53
N SER A 87 16.04 -0.08 -2.55
CA SER A 87 17.44 -0.50 -2.50
C SER A 87 18.38 0.69 -2.72
N GLU A 88 19.63 0.62 -2.24
CA GLU A 88 20.63 1.67 -2.51
C GLU A 88 20.85 1.90 -4.02
N HIS A 89 20.62 0.86 -4.84
CA HIS A 89 20.72 0.95 -6.30
C HIS A 89 19.60 1.83 -6.91
N ASP A 90 18.41 1.84 -6.30
CA ASP A 90 17.29 2.70 -6.73
C ASP A 90 17.50 4.17 -6.36
N MET A 91 18.48 4.47 -5.47
CA MET A 91 18.85 5.83 -5.11
C MET A 91 19.81 6.48 -6.12
N LEU A 92 20.38 5.71 -7.05
CA LEU A 92 21.24 6.26 -8.09
C LEU A 92 20.43 7.19 -9.03
N PRO A 93 21.02 8.31 -9.47
CA PRO A 93 20.33 9.24 -10.35
C PRO A 93 19.93 8.56 -11.66
N SER A 94 18.62 8.60 -11.91
CA SER A 94 17.98 7.99 -13.06
C SER A 94 17.89 9.02 -14.20
N GLU A 95 18.86 8.96 -15.12
CA GLU A 95 18.90 9.79 -16.33
C GLU A 95 18.29 9.02 -17.51
N PRO A 96 17.53 9.67 -18.41
CA PRO A 96 17.09 9.05 -19.65
C PRO A 96 18.31 8.77 -20.52
N VAL A 97 18.45 7.53 -21.00
CA VAL A 97 19.55 7.10 -21.87
C VAL A 97 19.01 6.32 -23.06
N THR A 98 19.73 6.41 -24.18
CA THR A 98 19.51 5.59 -25.37
C THR A 98 20.77 4.78 -25.64
N ILE A 99 20.67 3.46 -25.55
CA ILE A 99 21.75 2.54 -25.90
C ILE A 99 21.69 2.25 -27.38
N VAL A 100 22.84 2.29 -28.05
CA VAL A 100 22.96 2.03 -29.49
C VAL A 100 23.94 0.90 -29.74
N LEU A 101 23.51 -0.06 -30.56
CA LEU A 101 24.25 -1.22 -31.01
C LEU A 101 24.51 -1.11 -32.52
N SER A 102 25.75 -1.34 -32.95
CA SER A 102 26.13 -1.41 -34.37
C SER A 102 26.14 -2.84 -34.92
N GLN A 103 26.21 -2.98 -36.25
CA GLN A 103 26.29 -4.27 -36.94
C GLN A 103 27.56 -5.04 -36.58
N MET A 104 28.69 -4.35 -36.37
CA MET A 104 29.94 -4.96 -35.94
C MET A 104 30.02 -5.24 -34.42
N GLY A 105 28.92 -5.08 -33.68
CA GLY A 105 28.86 -5.35 -32.24
C GLY A 105 29.51 -4.27 -31.37
N TRP A 106 29.53 -3.02 -31.83
CA TRP A 106 29.96 -1.87 -31.02
C TRP A 106 28.78 -1.30 -30.24
N VAL A 107 29.01 -0.96 -28.97
CA VAL A 107 27.99 -0.41 -28.07
C VAL A 107 28.39 0.96 -27.56
N ARG A 108 27.38 1.84 -27.41
CA ARG A 108 27.52 3.16 -26.81
C ARG A 108 26.24 3.60 -26.12
N SER A 109 26.38 4.48 -25.14
CA SER A 109 25.30 5.08 -24.38
C SER A 109 25.19 6.58 -24.70
N ALA A 110 24.03 6.98 -25.21
CA ALA A 110 23.69 8.37 -25.46
C ALA A 110 22.79 8.90 -24.33
N LYS A 111 23.01 10.14 -23.91
CA LYS A 111 22.14 10.81 -22.94
C LYS A 111 20.90 11.35 -23.65
N GLY A 112 19.73 11.15 -23.07
CA GLY A 112 18.44 11.55 -23.63
C GLY A 112 17.81 10.49 -24.54
N HIS A 113 16.54 10.72 -24.88
CA HIS A 113 15.74 9.87 -25.79
C HIS A 113 15.63 10.42 -27.22
N ASP A 114 16.04 11.68 -27.42
CA ASP A 114 16.00 12.41 -28.69
C ASP A 114 17.32 12.27 -29.46
N ILE A 115 17.74 11.02 -29.66
CA ILE A 115 18.98 10.68 -30.38
C ILE A 115 18.60 9.99 -31.67
N ASP A 116 19.04 10.55 -32.81
CA ASP A 116 18.99 9.87 -34.09
C ASP A 116 20.10 8.81 -34.13
N ALA A 117 19.76 7.58 -33.71
CA ALA A 117 20.70 6.48 -33.64
C ALA A 117 21.24 6.07 -35.01
N GLN A 118 20.45 6.23 -36.08
CA GLN A 118 20.87 5.84 -37.44
C GLN A 118 21.88 6.85 -38.02
N GLY A 119 21.70 8.14 -37.73
CA GLY A 119 22.56 9.23 -38.19
C GLY A 119 23.90 9.39 -37.44
N LEU A 120 24.17 8.57 -36.41
CA LEU A 120 25.43 8.65 -35.66
C LEU A 120 26.65 8.23 -36.50
N SER A 121 27.83 8.71 -36.15
CA SER A 121 29.08 8.26 -36.78
C SER A 121 29.39 6.81 -36.38
N TYR A 122 29.61 5.96 -37.38
CA TYR A 122 30.05 4.56 -37.22
C TYR A 122 31.45 4.36 -37.80
N LYS A 123 32.06 3.21 -37.50
CA LYS A 123 33.33 2.82 -38.13
C LYS A 123 33.15 2.57 -39.62
N ALA A 124 34.25 2.64 -40.38
CA ALA A 124 34.22 2.31 -41.80
C ALA A 124 33.73 0.88 -42.02
N GLY A 125 32.65 0.73 -42.79
CA GLY A 125 32.00 -0.57 -43.03
C GLY A 125 31.00 -1.01 -41.95
N ASP A 126 30.75 -0.17 -40.94
CA ASP A 126 29.79 -0.43 -39.86
C ASP A 126 28.56 0.48 -39.98
N SER A 127 27.44 0.04 -39.42
CA SER A 127 26.18 0.78 -39.45
C SER A 127 25.32 0.47 -38.25
N TRP A 128 24.21 1.19 -38.10
CA TRP A 128 23.24 0.96 -37.04
C TRP A 128 22.61 -0.45 -37.14
N LYS A 129 22.48 -1.12 -35.98
CA LYS A 129 21.77 -2.40 -35.85
C LYS A 129 20.50 -2.27 -35.01
N ALA A 130 20.63 -1.74 -33.80
CA ALA A 130 19.52 -1.60 -32.86
C ALA A 130 19.74 -0.44 -31.89
N SER A 131 18.65 0.07 -31.33
CA SER A 131 18.69 1.05 -30.23
C SER A 131 17.57 0.79 -29.24
N ALA A 132 17.85 0.97 -27.95
CA ALA A 132 16.90 0.78 -26.87
C ALA A 132 16.91 2.01 -25.96
N LYS A 133 15.72 2.46 -25.54
CA LYS A 133 15.54 3.63 -24.69
C LYS A 133 15.18 3.17 -23.29
N GLY A 134 15.76 3.81 -22.29
CA GLY A 134 15.45 3.51 -20.90
C GLY A 134 16.10 4.49 -19.96
N LYS A 135 16.40 4.03 -18.75
CA LYS A 135 17.00 4.83 -17.67
C LYS A 135 18.37 4.31 -17.29
N SER A 136 19.27 5.18 -16.84
CA SER A 136 20.65 4.82 -16.46
C SER A 136 20.75 3.76 -15.35
N ASN A 137 19.72 3.63 -14.52
CA ASN A 137 19.60 2.67 -13.43
C ASN A 137 18.90 1.36 -13.83
N GLN A 138 18.56 1.18 -15.11
CA GLN A 138 18.01 -0.06 -15.62
C GLN A 138 19.08 -0.77 -16.45
N PRO A 139 19.30 -2.08 -16.27
CA PRO A 139 20.25 -2.80 -17.09
C PRO A 139 19.75 -2.89 -18.53
N VAL A 140 20.69 -2.84 -19.48
CA VAL A 140 20.41 -3.20 -20.88
C VAL A 140 20.74 -4.68 -21.07
N VAL A 141 19.82 -5.42 -21.68
CA VAL A 141 19.96 -6.85 -21.95
C VAL A 141 20.34 -7.06 -23.42
N PHE A 142 21.35 -7.88 -23.65
CA PHE A 142 21.79 -8.35 -24.96
C PHE A 142 21.52 -9.84 -25.10
N ILE A 143 21.09 -10.27 -26.29
CA ILE A 143 20.84 -11.67 -26.61
C ILE A 143 21.74 -12.08 -27.77
N ASP A 144 22.49 -13.15 -27.58
CA ASP A 144 23.35 -13.72 -28.63
C ASP A 144 22.61 -14.74 -29.50
N THR A 145 23.24 -15.09 -30.62
CA THR A 145 22.80 -16.15 -31.55
C THR A 145 22.67 -17.54 -30.93
N THR A 146 23.28 -17.78 -29.77
CA THR A 146 23.16 -19.06 -29.04
C THR A 146 21.99 -19.07 -28.05
N GLY A 147 21.26 -17.95 -27.93
CA GLY A 147 20.13 -17.78 -27.01
C GLY A 147 20.55 -17.40 -25.59
N ARG A 148 21.80 -16.98 -25.35
CA ARG A 148 22.26 -16.50 -24.04
C ARG A 148 21.93 -15.03 -23.86
N SER A 149 21.54 -14.68 -22.65
CA SER A 149 21.26 -13.30 -22.23
C SER A 149 22.39 -12.72 -21.40
N TYR A 150 22.65 -11.44 -21.62
CA TYR A 150 23.69 -10.68 -20.92
C TYR A 150 23.15 -9.33 -20.46
N ALA A 151 23.23 -9.03 -19.17
CA ALA A 151 22.88 -7.73 -18.63
C ALA A 151 24.14 -6.87 -18.43
N ILE A 152 24.09 -5.61 -18.88
CA ILE A 152 25.14 -4.61 -18.66
C ILE A 152 24.51 -3.33 -18.12
N ASP A 153 25.14 -2.70 -17.14
CA ASP A 153 24.71 -1.40 -16.64
C ASP A 153 25.06 -0.28 -17.63
N PRO A 154 24.11 0.57 -18.03
CA PRO A 154 24.34 1.71 -18.92
C PRO A 154 25.49 2.62 -18.51
N ILE A 155 25.74 2.75 -17.20
CA ILE A 155 26.80 3.59 -16.64
C ILE A 155 28.21 3.12 -17.03
N THR A 156 28.38 1.84 -17.33
CA THR A 156 29.67 1.25 -17.72
C THR A 156 29.98 1.42 -19.20
N LEU A 157 28.98 1.85 -19.99
CA LEU A 157 29.10 2.00 -21.44
C LEU A 157 29.69 3.36 -21.83
N PRO A 158 30.47 3.43 -22.92
CA PRO A 158 31.08 4.68 -23.37
C PRO A 158 30.04 5.64 -23.93
N SER A 159 30.35 6.94 -23.87
CA SER A 159 29.48 7.99 -24.40
C SER A 159 29.31 7.91 -25.93
N ALA A 160 28.10 8.22 -26.41
CA ALA A 160 27.79 8.28 -27.83
C ALA A 160 28.47 9.42 -28.62
N ARG A 161 29.25 10.28 -27.97
CA ARG A 161 30.13 11.24 -28.68
C ARG A 161 31.24 10.53 -29.48
N GLY A 162 31.65 9.34 -29.04
CA GLY A 162 32.60 8.50 -29.74
C GLY A 162 31.93 7.41 -30.60
N GLN A 163 32.77 6.55 -31.18
CA GLN A 163 32.30 5.37 -31.94
C GLN A 163 31.87 4.20 -31.04
N GLY A 164 32.03 4.33 -29.72
CA GLY A 164 31.71 3.29 -28.74
C GLY A 164 32.88 2.36 -28.44
N GLU A 165 32.57 1.17 -27.93
CA GLU A 165 33.52 0.09 -27.67
C GLU A 165 32.95 -1.26 -28.11
N PRO A 166 33.78 -2.26 -28.42
CA PRO A 166 33.28 -3.57 -28.83
C PRO A 166 32.66 -4.34 -27.63
N LEU A 167 31.48 -4.93 -27.84
CA LEU A 167 30.79 -5.74 -26.82
C LEU A 167 31.61 -6.93 -26.34
N THR A 168 32.49 -7.49 -27.18
CA THR A 168 33.41 -8.58 -26.83
C THR A 168 34.42 -8.19 -25.75
N GLY A 169 34.63 -6.89 -25.51
CA GLY A 169 35.41 -6.37 -24.40
C GLY A 169 34.71 -6.54 -23.05
N LYS A 170 33.37 -6.43 -23.02
CA LYS A 170 32.57 -6.58 -21.80
C LYS A 170 32.01 -7.99 -21.62
N LEU A 171 31.59 -8.65 -22.71
CA LEU A 171 30.89 -9.92 -22.68
C LEU A 171 31.79 -11.09 -23.08
N THR A 172 31.62 -12.23 -22.39
CA THR A 172 32.22 -13.50 -22.79
C THR A 172 31.25 -14.26 -23.71
N LEU A 173 31.39 -14.04 -25.01
CA LEU A 173 30.59 -14.71 -26.04
C LEU A 173 31.19 -16.07 -26.40
N PRO A 174 30.37 -17.09 -26.72
CA PRO A 174 30.85 -18.32 -27.34
C PRO A 174 31.61 -18.07 -28.66
N PRO A 175 32.56 -18.94 -29.05
CA PRO A 175 33.26 -18.79 -30.33
C PRO A 175 32.29 -18.72 -31.50
N GLY A 176 32.38 -17.65 -32.30
CA GLY A 176 31.52 -17.41 -33.46
C GLY A 176 30.14 -16.82 -33.16
N ALA A 177 29.78 -16.62 -31.88
CA ALA A 177 28.50 -16.02 -31.51
C ALA A 177 28.51 -14.50 -31.73
N THR A 178 27.47 -14.00 -32.38
CA THR A 178 27.16 -12.56 -32.50
C THR A 178 25.99 -12.18 -31.60
N VAL A 179 25.93 -10.89 -31.22
CA VAL A 179 24.79 -10.32 -30.50
C VAL A 179 23.76 -9.85 -31.51
N GLU A 180 22.53 -10.35 -31.40
CA GLU A 180 21.45 -10.08 -32.36
C GLU A 180 20.41 -9.10 -31.83
N HIS A 181 20.01 -9.25 -30.57
CA HIS A 181 18.94 -8.45 -29.98
C HIS A 181 19.42 -7.68 -28.75
N MET A 182 18.82 -6.51 -28.55
CA MET A 182 19.05 -5.65 -27.41
C MET A 182 17.70 -5.16 -26.90
N LEU A 183 17.49 -5.24 -25.58
CA LEU A 183 16.25 -4.84 -24.92
C LEU A 183 16.57 -4.04 -23.66
N MET A 184 15.71 -3.07 -23.36
CA MET A 184 15.79 -2.26 -22.15
C MET A 184 14.35 -1.94 -21.74
N GLU A 185 13.82 -2.70 -20.79
CA GLU A 185 12.41 -2.68 -20.41
C GLU A 185 12.27 -2.69 -18.89
N SER A 186 11.08 -2.37 -18.37
CA SER A 186 10.80 -2.49 -16.93
C SER A 186 10.85 -3.95 -16.47
N ASP A 187 11.20 -4.18 -15.20
CA ASP A 187 11.30 -5.50 -14.58
C ASP A 187 10.01 -6.34 -14.60
N ASP A 188 8.85 -5.69 -14.71
CA ASP A 188 7.54 -6.35 -14.77
C ASP A 188 7.07 -6.63 -16.21
N GLN A 189 7.83 -6.20 -17.22
CA GLN A 189 7.46 -6.37 -18.62
C GLN A 189 7.53 -7.85 -18.99
N LYS A 190 6.43 -8.39 -19.52
CA LYS A 190 6.40 -9.74 -20.07
C LYS A 190 6.98 -9.73 -21.48
N LEU A 191 7.93 -10.63 -21.74
CA LEU A 191 8.58 -10.81 -23.02
C LEU A 191 8.19 -12.17 -23.60
N LEU A 192 7.95 -12.21 -24.91
CA LEU A 192 7.79 -13.46 -25.65
C LEU A 192 9.13 -13.82 -26.28
N MET A 193 9.69 -14.95 -25.86
CA MET A 193 10.83 -15.56 -26.54
C MET A 193 10.34 -16.60 -27.52
N ALA A 194 10.95 -16.63 -28.69
CA ALA A 194 10.68 -17.64 -29.70
C ALA A 194 11.99 -18.05 -30.40
N SER A 195 12.03 -19.30 -30.86
CA SER A 195 13.06 -19.82 -31.76
C SER A 195 12.48 -20.13 -33.13
N ASP A 196 13.35 -20.16 -34.14
CA ASP A 196 13.04 -20.59 -35.50
C ASP A 196 12.59 -22.07 -35.59
N ALA A 197 12.98 -22.89 -34.62
CA ALA A 197 12.50 -24.26 -34.44
C ALA A 197 11.02 -24.35 -34.02
N GLY A 198 10.34 -23.21 -33.80
CA GLY A 198 8.90 -23.15 -33.50
C GLY A 198 8.55 -23.28 -32.01
N TYR A 199 9.53 -23.18 -31.12
CA TYR A 199 9.30 -23.16 -29.67
C TYR A 199 9.30 -21.72 -29.15
N GLY A 200 8.44 -21.43 -28.17
CA GLY A 200 8.44 -20.13 -27.51
C GLY A 200 7.88 -20.19 -26.10
N SER A 201 8.26 -19.20 -25.29
CA SER A 201 7.80 -19.07 -23.90
C SER A 201 7.63 -17.61 -23.54
N SER A 202 6.59 -17.31 -22.75
CA SER A 202 6.43 -16.01 -22.11
C SER A 202 7.27 -15.96 -20.84
N VAL A 203 8.18 -15.01 -20.76
CA VAL A 203 9.14 -14.89 -19.66
C VAL A 203 9.09 -13.44 -19.13
N PRO A 204 8.98 -13.20 -17.81
CA PRO A 204 9.17 -11.85 -17.26
C PRO A 204 10.61 -11.36 -17.53
N SER A 205 10.77 -10.07 -17.79
CA SER A 205 12.09 -9.44 -18.01
C SER A 205 13.05 -9.65 -16.82
N THR A 206 12.52 -9.86 -15.62
CA THR A 206 13.31 -10.15 -14.40
C THR A 206 14.25 -11.36 -14.51
N ILE A 207 13.91 -12.36 -15.35
CA ILE A 207 14.74 -13.58 -15.48
C ILE A 207 16.04 -13.29 -16.23
N TRP A 208 16.05 -12.27 -17.08
CA TRP A 208 17.16 -11.97 -17.99
C TRP A 208 18.36 -11.34 -17.28
N TRP A 209 18.13 -10.57 -16.21
CA TRP A 209 19.20 -10.02 -15.39
C TRP A 209 19.76 -11.03 -14.38
N ARG A 210 18.94 -11.99 -13.89
CA ARG A 210 19.36 -13.01 -12.91
C ARG A 210 20.11 -14.20 -13.52
N ALA A 211 19.83 -14.56 -14.77
CA ALA A 211 20.46 -15.70 -15.46
C ALA A 211 21.78 -15.35 -16.18
N THR A 212 22.31 -14.15 -15.94
CA THR A 212 23.45 -13.56 -16.67
C THR A 212 24.74 -14.36 -16.49
N VAL A 213 25.38 -14.74 -17.61
CA VAL A 213 26.76 -15.26 -17.62
C VAL A 213 27.72 -14.13 -17.21
N PRO A 214 28.72 -14.38 -16.34
CA PRO A 214 29.58 -13.34 -15.81
C PRO A 214 30.19 -12.45 -16.90
N VAL A 215 29.95 -11.14 -16.78
CA VAL A 215 30.58 -10.07 -17.54
C VAL A 215 32.05 -10.00 -17.11
N LYS A 216 32.98 -9.79 -18.06
CA LYS A 216 34.39 -9.57 -17.74
C LYS A 216 34.50 -8.26 -16.95
N ARG A 217 35.05 -8.34 -15.73
CA ARG A 217 35.39 -7.15 -14.94
C ARG A 217 36.57 -6.41 -15.55
#